data_AF-A0A7C8IKB5-F1
#
_entry.id   AF-A0A7C8IKB5-F1
#
_cell.length_a   1.000
_cell.length_b   1.000
_cell.length_c   1.000
_cell.angle_alpha   90.00
_cell.angle_beta   90.00
_cell.angle_gamma   90.00
#
_symmetry.space_group_name_H-M   'P 1'
#
loop_
_entity.id
_entity.type
_entity.pdbx_description
1 polymer ?
#
loop_
_entity_poly.entity_id
_entity_poly.type
_entity_poly.pdbx_seq_one_letter_code
_entity_poly.pdbx_strand_id
1 'polypeptide(L)'
;LSDKTTAKEVKQTLATLSKGAAALNGAYREALERIEGQQAGHSRLAKHVLSWITFAKRPLTTAEICCSLAVESDEAELDLENKPDVEDLVSVCAGLVVVDQESAVIRLVHYTTQEYFER
;
A
#
# COMPACT_ATOMS: atom_id res chain seq x y z
N LEU A 1 15.81 23.63 5.18
CA LEU A 1 15.10 24.94 5.15
C LEU A 1 15.73 25.91 6.13
N SER A 2 16.10 25.46 7.33
CA SER A 2 16.85 26.23 8.34
C SER A 2 18.21 26.76 7.88
N ASP A 3 18.78 26.21 6.81
CA ASP A 3 20.04 26.59 6.18
C ASP A 3 19.90 27.58 5.01
N LYS A 4 18.68 27.89 4.56
CA LYS A 4 18.42 28.78 3.42
C LYS A 4 18.33 30.22 3.92
N THR A 5 19.21 31.09 3.41
CA THR A 5 19.39 32.45 3.94
C THR A 5 18.63 33.51 3.12
N THR A 6 18.19 33.16 1.91
CA THR A 6 17.46 34.07 1.03
C THR A 6 16.09 33.56 0.62
N ALA A 7 15.16 34.48 0.38
CA ALA A 7 13.84 34.15 -0.14
C ALA A 7 13.90 33.41 -1.50
N LYS A 8 14.94 33.63 -2.29
CA LYS A 8 15.16 32.93 -3.58
C LYS A 8 15.49 31.45 -3.35
N GLU A 9 16.38 31.15 -2.41
CA GLU A 9 16.76 29.78 -2.05
C GLU A 9 15.59 28.99 -1.46
N VAL A 10 14.76 29.63 -0.63
CA VAL A 10 13.53 29.03 -0.11
C VAL A 10 12.57 28.69 -1.25
N LYS A 11 12.32 29.63 -2.18
CA LYS A 11 11.44 29.39 -3.34
C LYS A 11 11.95 28.28 -4.25
N GLN A 12 13.26 28.21 -4.50
CA GLN A 12 13.87 27.15 -5.31
C GLN A 12 13.76 25.79 -4.65
N THR A 13 14.02 25.71 -3.34
CA THR A 13 13.88 24.47 -2.57
C THR A 13 12.43 23.97 -2.62
N LEU A 14 11.46 24.86 -2.42
CA LEU A 14 10.04 24.50 -2.49
C LEU A 14 9.61 24.01 -3.88
N ALA A 15 10.12 24.63 -4.95
CA ALA A 15 9.85 24.20 -6.32
C ALA A 15 10.47 22.82 -6.65
N THR A 16 11.61 22.47 -6.04
CA THR A 16 12.21 21.14 -6.20
C THR A 16 11.43 20.09 -5.41
N LEU A 17 10.98 20.43 -4.19
CA LEU A 17 10.15 19.53 -3.38
C LEU A 17 8.80 19.24 -4.05
N SER A 18 8.15 20.25 -4.64
CA SER A 18 6.88 20.05 -5.35
C SER A 18 7.02 19.15 -6.58
N LYS A 19 8.14 19.22 -7.29
CA LYS A 19 8.48 18.27 -8.37
C LYS A 19 8.65 16.84 -7.84
N GLY A 20 9.31 16.67 -6.70
CA GLY A 20 9.45 15.37 -6.04
C GLY A 20 8.10 14.78 -5.66
N ALA A 21 7.20 15.56 -5.09
CA ALA A 21 5.84 15.12 -4.75
C ALA A 21 5.01 14.73 -5.99
N ALA A 22 5.13 15.49 -7.09
CA ALA A 22 4.47 15.16 -8.35
C ALA A 22 5.01 13.85 -8.96
N ALA A 23 6.33 13.64 -8.92
CA ALA A 23 6.95 12.41 -9.39
C ALA A 23 6.52 11.19 -8.55
N LEU A 24 6.41 11.35 -7.22
CA LEU A 24 5.88 10.29 -6.33
C LEU A 24 4.43 9.93 -6.68
N ASN A 25 3.57 10.93 -6.90
CA ASN A 25 2.19 10.68 -7.33
C ASN A 25 2.13 9.92 -8.68
N GLY A 26 3.06 10.22 -9.60
CA GLY A 26 3.22 9.48 -10.85
C GLY A 26 3.57 8.02 -10.60
N ALA A 27 4.58 7.76 -9.78
CA ALA A 27 5.01 6.41 -9.44
C ALA A 27 3.89 5.57 -8.76
N TYR A 28 3.10 6.17 -7.86
CA TYR A 28 1.96 5.48 -7.24
C TYR A 28 0.85 5.18 -8.24
N ARG A 29 0.56 6.11 -9.16
CA ARG A 29 -0.39 5.87 -10.25
C ARG A 29 0.06 4.72 -11.14
N GLU A 30 1.31 4.72 -11.58
CA GLU A 30 1.88 3.63 -12.38
C GLU A 30 1.83 2.29 -11.64
N ALA A 31 2.03 2.27 -10.32
CA ALA A 31 1.85 1.08 -9.50
C ALA A 31 0.40 0.58 -9.48
N LEU A 32 -0.57 1.50 -9.35
CA LEU A 32 -1.98 1.15 -9.42
C LEU A 32 -2.41 0.69 -10.80
N GLU A 33 -1.91 1.30 -11.87
CA GLU A 33 -2.14 0.85 -13.25
C GLU A 33 -1.58 -0.57 -13.47
N ARG A 34 -0.40 -0.88 -12.92
CA ARG A 34 0.13 -2.25 -12.90
C ARG A 34 -0.75 -3.23 -12.12
N ILE A 35 -1.46 -2.78 -11.08
CA ILE A 35 -2.44 -3.61 -10.35
C ILE A 35 -3.71 -3.84 -11.17
N GLU A 36 -4.23 -2.80 -11.81
CA GLU A 36 -5.41 -2.89 -12.68
C GLU A 36 -5.17 -3.76 -13.92
N GLY A 37 -3.94 -3.78 -14.45
CA GLY A 37 -3.57 -4.59 -15.60
C GLY A 37 -3.39 -6.08 -15.33
N GLN A 38 -3.50 -6.54 -14.07
CA GLN A 38 -3.42 -7.96 -13.73
C GLN A 38 -4.72 -8.70 -14.07
N GLN A 39 -4.70 -10.03 -13.96
CA GLN A 39 -5.93 -10.83 -14.04
C GLN A 39 -6.94 -10.35 -12.98
N ALA A 40 -8.24 -10.43 -13.29
CA ALA A 40 -9.30 -9.86 -12.45
C ALA A 40 -9.24 -10.31 -10.98
N GLY A 41 -8.91 -11.59 -10.73
CA GLY A 41 -8.74 -12.12 -9.38
C GLY A 41 -7.59 -11.45 -8.61
N HIS A 42 -6.42 -11.30 -9.24
CA HIS A 42 -5.25 -10.68 -8.62
C HIS A 42 -5.46 -9.18 -8.39
N SER A 43 -6.08 -8.47 -9.35
CA SER A 43 -6.43 -7.06 -9.19
C SER A 43 -7.37 -6.85 -7.99
N ARG A 44 -8.39 -7.72 -7.85
CA ARG A 44 -9.31 -7.69 -6.71
C ARG A 44 -8.57 -7.96 -5.40
N LEU A 45 -7.72 -8.98 -5.36
CA LEU A 45 -6.94 -9.34 -4.17
C LEU A 45 -6.05 -8.18 -3.72
N ALA A 46 -5.29 -7.58 -4.64
CA ALA A 46 -4.43 -6.43 -4.36
C ALA A 46 -5.21 -5.25 -3.77
N LYS A 47 -6.39 -4.93 -4.34
CA LYS A 47 -7.25 -3.85 -3.83
C LYS A 47 -7.77 -4.14 -2.42
N HIS A 48 -8.15 -5.39 -2.13
CA HIS A 48 -8.58 -5.78 -0.79
C HIS A 48 -7.43 -5.64 0.21
N VAL A 49 -6.22 -6.12 -0.13
CA VAL A 49 -5.03 -6.00 0.72
C VAL A 49 -4.72 -4.53 1.02
N LEU A 50 -4.64 -3.70 -0.02
CA LEU A 50 -4.37 -2.27 0.14
C LEU A 50 -5.43 -1.58 1.00
N SER A 51 -6.70 -1.95 0.84
CA SER A 51 -7.80 -1.41 1.64
C SER A 51 -7.68 -1.80 3.11
N TRP A 52 -7.41 -3.07 3.41
CA TRP A 52 -7.22 -3.54 4.79
C TRP A 52 -6.04 -2.85 5.48
N ILE A 53 -4.91 -2.71 4.80
CA ILE A 53 -3.73 -2.05 5.38
C ILE A 53 -3.98 -0.57 5.60
N THR A 54 -4.60 0.12 4.62
CA THR A 54 -4.80 1.57 4.67
C THR A 54 -5.80 1.96 5.75
N PHE A 55 -6.91 1.22 5.89
CA PHE A 55 -8.03 1.61 6.75
C PHE A 55 -8.06 0.90 8.10
N ALA A 56 -7.13 -0.01 8.39
CA ALA A 56 -7.04 -0.65 9.70
C ALA A 56 -6.65 0.37 10.78
N LYS A 57 -7.27 0.23 11.97
CA LYS A 57 -6.98 1.10 13.14
C LYS A 57 -5.57 0.91 13.72
N ARG A 58 -4.94 -0.22 13.39
CA ARG A 58 -3.60 -0.59 13.83
C ARG A 58 -2.94 -1.44 12.74
N PRO A 59 -1.60 -1.60 12.75
CA PRO A 59 -0.93 -2.54 11.87
C PRO A 59 -1.52 -3.95 12.01
N LEU A 60 -1.64 -4.63 10.86
CA LEU A 60 -2.13 -6.00 10.75
C LEU A 60 -0.94 -6.95 10.57
N THR A 61 -1.05 -8.13 11.16
CA THR A 61 -0.16 -9.25 10.84
C THR A 61 -0.59 -9.93 9.55
N THR A 62 0.33 -10.67 8.93
CA THR A 62 0.03 -11.50 7.76
C THR A 62 -1.05 -12.54 8.06
N ALA A 63 -1.10 -13.09 9.27
CA ALA A 63 -2.16 -14.00 9.71
C ALA A 63 -3.52 -13.30 9.75
N GLU A 64 -3.60 -12.11 10.35
CA GLU A 64 -4.85 -11.34 10.47
C GLU A 64 -5.43 -10.96 9.11
N ILE A 65 -4.60 -10.48 8.19
CA ILE A 65 -5.07 -10.10 6.85
C ILE A 65 -5.49 -11.34 6.03
N CYS A 66 -4.78 -12.47 6.17
CA CYS A 66 -5.18 -13.70 5.48
C CYS A 66 -6.54 -14.18 5.99
N CYS A 67 -6.76 -14.14 7.31
CA CYS A 67 -8.05 -14.49 7.89
C CYS A 67 -9.16 -13.53 7.43
N SER A 68 -8.89 -12.22 7.32
CA SER A 68 -9.90 -11.26 6.88
C SER A 68 -10.27 -11.40 5.40
N LEU A 69 -9.37 -11.95 4.58
CA LEU A 69 -9.60 -12.24 3.17
C LEU A 69 -10.32 -13.57 2.93
N ALA A 70 -10.27 -14.49 3.90
CA ALA A 70 -10.94 -15.80 3.85
C ALA A 70 -12.40 -15.78 4.34
N VAL A 71 -12.92 -14.63 4.75
CA VAL A 71 -14.32 -14.48 5.20
C VAL A 71 -15.22 -14.27 3.99
N GLU A 72 -16.19 -15.16 3.82
CA GLU A 72 -17.29 -14.98 2.87
C GLU A 72 -18.54 -14.45 3.59
N SER A 73 -19.27 -13.53 2.96
CA SER A 73 -20.41 -12.85 3.62
C SER A 73 -21.59 -13.77 3.93
N ASP A 74 -21.67 -14.90 3.23
CA ASP A 74 -22.78 -15.86 3.33
C ASP A 74 -22.42 -17.14 4.09
N GLU A 75 -21.19 -17.23 4.61
CA GLU A 75 -20.69 -18.41 5.32
C GLU A 75 -20.41 -18.12 6.80
N ALA A 76 -20.73 -19.09 7.66
CA ALA A 76 -20.59 -18.96 9.11
C ALA A 76 -19.16 -19.28 9.60
N GLU A 77 -18.36 -19.97 8.79
CA GLU A 77 -17.02 -20.43 9.12
C GLU A 77 -15.98 -19.83 8.16
N LEU A 78 -14.72 -19.81 8.59
CA LEU A 78 -13.61 -19.36 7.74
C LEU A 78 -13.28 -20.46 6.72
N ASP A 79 -13.31 -20.12 5.43
CA ASP A 79 -12.85 -21.04 4.40
C ASP A 79 -11.32 -21.02 4.33
N LEU A 80 -10.70 -22.06 4.90
CA LEU A 80 -9.25 -22.23 4.89
C LEU A 80 -8.69 -22.53 3.49
N GLU A 81 -9.50 -23.02 2.56
CA GLU A 81 -9.12 -23.21 1.15
C GLU A 81 -9.06 -21.88 0.40
N ASN A 82 -9.77 -20.86 0.89
CA ASN A 82 -9.75 -19.49 0.36
C ASN A 82 -8.67 -18.61 1.00
N LYS A 83 -7.82 -19.17 1.88
CA LYS A 83 -6.73 -18.42 2.52
C LYS A 83 -5.60 -18.17 1.51
N PRO A 84 -5.28 -16.91 1.17
CA PRO A 84 -4.19 -16.61 0.25
C PRO A 84 -2.82 -16.87 0.88
N ASP A 85 -1.83 -17.12 0.01
CA ASP A 85 -0.43 -17.15 0.39
C ASP A 85 0.11 -15.72 0.58
N VAL A 86 1.00 -15.53 1.54
CA VAL A 86 1.56 -14.21 1.88
C VAL A 86 2.42 -13.66 0.74
N GLU A 87 3.14 -14.51 0.02
CA GLU A 87 3.94 -14.11 -1.14
C GLU A 87 3.04 -13.59 -2.26
N ASP A 88 1.89 -14.23 -2.46
CA ASP A 88 0.89 -13.75 -3.42
C ASP A 88 0.37 -12.36 -3.02
N LEU A 89 0.05 -12.13 -1.74
CA LEU A 89 -0.40 -10.82 -1.26
C LEU A 89 0.60 -9.70 -1.59
N VAL A 90 1.89 -9.95 -1.40
CA VAL A 90 2.96 -8.97 -1.68
C VAL A 90 3.15 -8.81 -3.20
N SER A 91 3.16 -9.91 -3.93
CA SER A 91 3.38 -9.95 -5.38
C SER A 91 2.31 -9.16 -6.14
N VAL A 92 1.03 -9.40 -5.83
CA VAL A 92 -0.08 -8.71 -6.52
C VAL A 92 -0.13 -7.21 -6.22
N CYS A 93 0.45 -6.75 -5.11
CA CYS A 93 0.46 -5.34 -4.71
C CYS A 93 1.53 -4.49 -5.41
N ALA A 94 2.23 -5.02 -6.42
CA ALA A 94 3.09 -4.25 -7.33
C ALA A 94 4.20 -3.41 -6.64
N GLY A 95 4.66 -3.85 -5.48
CA GLY A 95 5.70 -3.18 -4.68
C GLY A 95 5.20 -2.09 -3.72
N LEU A 96 3.88 -1.95 -3.57
CA LEU A 96 3.28 -1.00 -2.61
C LEU A 96 3.22 -1.53 -1.18
N VAL A 97 3.40 -2.84 -1.01
CA VAL A 97 3.28 -3.55 0.26
C VAL A 97 4.56 -4.33 0.54
N VAL A 98 4.93 -4.40 1.82
CA VAL A 98 6.05 -5.19 2.33
C VAL A 98 5.64 -5.91 3.60
N VAL A 99 6.32 -7.02 3.90
CA VAL A 99 6.17 -7.76 5.15
C VAL A 99 7.44 -7.60 5.98
N ASP A 100 7.25 -7.17 7.22
CA ASP A 100 8.29 -7.19 8.24
C ASP A 100 8.45 -8.62 8.76
N GLN A 101 9.63 -9.22 8.55
CA GLN A 101 9.86 -10.63 8.85
C GLN A 101 10.01 -10.92 10.35
N GLU A 102 10.39 -9.93 11.16
CA GLU A 102 10.54 -10.12 12.61
C GLU A 102 9.18 -10.08 13.32
N SER A 103 8.31 -9.16 12.89
CA SER A 103 7.01 -8.91 13.51
C SER A 103 5.83 -9.55 12.76
N ALA A 104 6.07 -10.12 11.58
CA ALA A 104 5.05 -10.62 10.67
C ALA A 104 3.99 -9.57 10.29
N VAL A 105 4.33 -8.28 10.37
CA VAL A 105 3.43 -7.17 10.04
C VAL A 105 3.46 -6.91 8.53
N ILE A 106 2.28 -6.88 7.92
CA ILE A 106 2.10 -6.44 6.53
C ILE A 106 1.78 -4.95 6.52
N ARG A 107 2.51 -4.16 5.74
CA ARG A 107 2.40 -2.70 5.72
C ARG A 107 2.70 -2.11 4.36
N LEU A 108 2.30 -0.86 4.16
CA LEU A 108 2.73 -0.10 3.00
C LEU A 108 4.25 0.09 3.01
N VAL A 109 4.84 0.12 1.82
CA VAL A 109 6.30 0.24 1.63
C VAL A 109 6.85 1.53 2.25
N HIS A 110 6.08 2.62 2.22
CA HIS A 110 6.49 3.91 2.76
C HIS A 110 5.30 4.71 3.31
N TYR A 111 5.55 5.61 4.27
CA TYR A 111 4.49 6.42 4.88
C TYR A 111 3.79 7.34 3.86
N THR A 112 4.52 7.82 2.84
CA THR A 112 3.94 8.65 1.76
C THR A 112 2.96 7.86 0.88
N THR A 113 3.00 6.52 0.91
CA THR A 113 2.01 5.68 0.24
C THR A 113 0.69 5.73 1.00
N GLN A 114 0.72 5.76 2.34
CA GLN A 114 -0.47 5.98 3.17
C GLN A 114 -1.08 7.36 2.86
N GLU A 115 -0.25 8.41 2.88
CA GLU A 115 -0.68 9.77 2.53
C GLU A 115 -1.29 9.85 1.13
N TYR A 116 -0.81 9.04 0.19
CA TYR A 116 -1.38 9.00 -1.17
C TYR A 116 -2.78 8.37 -1.18
N PHE A 117 -3.02 7.31 -0.40
CA PHE A 117 -4.31 6.61 -0.36
C PHE A 117 -5.38 7.30 0.50
N GLU A 118 -4.99 8.08 1.50
CA GLU A 118 -5.92 8.79 2.40
C GLU A 118 -6.39 10.16 1.85
N ARG A 119 -5.87 10.59 0.71
CA ARG A 119 -6.25 11.85 0.05
C ARG A 119 -7.59 11.77 -0.65
#